data_AF-A0A8J2ZS04-F1
#
_entry.id   AF-A0A8J2ZS04-F1
#
_cell.length_a   1.000
_cell.length_b   1.000
_cell.length_c   1.000
_cell.angle_alpha   90.00
_cell.angle_beta   90.00
_cell.angle_gamma   90.00
#
_symmetry.space_group_name_H-M   'P 1'
#
loop_
_entity.id
_entity.type
_entity.pdbx_description
1 polymer ?
#
loop_
_entity_poly.entity_id
_entity_poly.type
_entity_poly.pdbx_seq_one_letter_code
_entity_poly.pdbx_strand_id
1 'polypeptide(L)' 'MQHTHEMEKALQQSHGMSYAEYQQNLDLRIKVEESREKSYQISTAIANEANR' A
#
# COMPACT_ATOMS: atom_id res chain seq x y z
N MET A 1 -7.87 -11.17 13.14
CA MET A 1 -6.42 -10.93 13.37
C MET A 1 -6.29 -9.76 14.33
N GLN A 2 -5.35 -9.79 15.28
CA GLN A 2 -5.02 -8.62 16.08
C GLN A 2 -3.91 -7.85 15.36
N HIS A 3 -4.23 -6.64 14.88
CA HIS A 3 -3.24 -5.72 14.32
C HIS A 3 -2.72 -4.82 15.44
N THR A 4 -1.44 -4.46 15.41
CA THR A 4 -0.90 -3.53 16.40
C THR A 4 -1.43 -2.12 16.14
N HIS A 5 -1.46 -1.29 17.18
CA HIS A 5 -1.87 0.10 17.05
C HIS A 5 -1.03 0.86 16.00
N GLU A 6 0.26 0.56 15.92
CA GLU A 6 1.14 1.18 14.93
C GLU A 6 0.83 0.75 13.50
N MET A 7 0.43 -0.50 13.28
CA MET A 7 -0.02 -0.96 11.97
C MET A 7 -1.29 -0.20 11.55
N GLU A 8 -2.29 -0.12 12.43
CA GLU A 8 -3.53 0.60 12.20
C GLU A 8 -3.26 2.07 11.84
N LYS A 9 -2.40 2.73 12.62
CA LYS A 9 -1.99 4.11 12.38
C LYS A 9 -1.28 4.28 11.03
N ALA A 10 -0.37 3.37 10.69
CA ALA A 10 0.35 3.42 9.42
C ALA A 10 -0.60 3.26 8.21
N LEU A 11 -1.57 2.35 8.31
CA LEU A 11 -2.57 2.13 7.26
C LEU A 11 -3.49 3.35 7.11
N GLN A 12 -3.96 3.92 8.22
CA GLN A 12 -4.77 5.13 8.23
C GLN A 12 -4.00 6.32 7.63
N GLN A 13 -2.72 6.49 7.97
CA GLN A 13 -1.89 7.57 7.43
C GLN A 13 -1.59 7.40 5.93
N SER A 14 -1.34 6.17 5.48
CA SER A 14 -0.92 5.90 4.11
C SER A 14 -2.10 5.80 3.14
N HIS A 15 -3.22 5.26 3.60
CA HIS A 15 -4.36 4.89 2.74
C HIS A 15 -5.71 5.42 3.23
N GLY A 16 -5.74 6.17 4.34
CA GLY A 16 -6.95 6.81 4.85
C GLY A 16 -8.00 5.84 5.41
N MET A 17 -7.61 4.59 5.72
CA MET A 17 -8.53 3.53 6.13
C MET A 17 -7.99 2.68 7.28
N SER A 18 -8.92 2.10 8.03
CA SER A 18 -8.67 1.14 9.10
C SER A 18 -8.39 -0.27 8.56
N TYR A 19 -7.80 -1.15 9.38
CA TYR A 19 -7.67 -2.56 9.00
C TYR A 19 -9.02 -3.27 8.89
N ALA A 20 -10.02 -2.84 9.66
CA ALA A 20 -11.36 -3.42 9.58
C ALA A 20 -12.00 -3.16 8.20
N GLU A 21 -11.91 -1.92 7.72
CA GLU A 21 -12.36 -1.52 6.37
C GLU A 21 -11.56 -2.23 5.28
N TYR A 22 -10.24 -2.26 5.43
CA TYR A 22 -9.35 -2.95 4.49
C TYR A 22 -9.62 -4.46 4.39
N GLN A 23 -9.92 -5.13 5.52
CA GLN A 23 -10.16 -6.57 5.53
C GLN A 23 -11.54 -6.93 4.94
N GLN A 24 -12.54 -6.08 5.13
CA GLN A 24 -13.92 -6.37 4.70
C GLN A 24 -14.23 -5.93 3.27
N ASN A 25 -13.42 -5.04 2.67
CA ASN A 25 -13.67 -4.49 1.34
C ASN A 25 -12.59 -4.91 0.34
N LEU A 26 -12.94 -5.80 -0.59
CA LEU A 26 -12.04 -6.29 -1.63
C LEU A 26 -11.58 -5.18 -2.57
N ASP A 27 -12.45 -4.22 -2.91
CA ASP A 27 -12.13 -3.12 -3.82
C ASP A 27 -11.06 -2.20 -3.21
N LEU A 28 -11.11 -1.98 -1.90
CA LEU A 28 -10.06 -1.21 -1.20
C LEU A 28 -8.72 -1.95 -1.26
N ARG A 29 -8.72 -3.28 -1.14
CA ARG A 29 -7.50 -4.07 -1.26
C ARG A 29 -6.90 -4.00 -2.66
N ILE A 30 -7.74 -4.11 -3.70
CA ILE A 30 -7.30 -4.00 -5.09
C ILE A 30 -6.65 -2.63 -5.33
N LYS A 31 -7.27 -1.54 -4.87
CA LYS A 31 -6.70 -0.18 -5.02
C LYS A 31 -5.33 -0.04 -4.36
N VAL A 32 -5.14 -0.62 -3.18
CA VAL A 32 -3.83 -0.60 -2.50
C VAL A 32 -2.79 -1.35 -3.32
N GLU A 33 -3.10 -2.54 -3.84
CA GLU A 33 -2.15 -3.31 -4.65
C GLU A 33 -1.85 -2.66 -6.00
N GLU A 34 -2.83 -2.04 -6.66
CA GLU A 34 -2.60 -1.25 -7.89
C GLU A 34 -1.63 -0.08 -7.64
N SER A 35 -1.80 0.63 -6.52
CA SER A 35 -0.90 1.72 -6.15
C SER A 35 0.52 1.22 -5.84
N ARG A 36 0.64 0.03 -5.22
CA ARG A 36 1.93 -0.61 -4.95
C ARG A 36 2.63 -1.01 -6.23
N GLU A 37 1.92 -1.64 -7.15
CA GLU A 37 2.46 -2.03 -8.46
C GLU A 37 2.96 -0.82 -9.25
N LYS A 38 2.17 0.26 -9.30
CA LYS A 38 2.60 1.51 -9.95
C LYS A 38 3.87 2.08 -9.33
N SER A 39 3.97 2.07 -8.00
CA SER A 39 5.15 2.56 -7.28
C SER A 39 6.38 1.70 -7.54
N TYR A 40 6.19 0.38 -7.61
CA TYR A 40 7.25 -0.56 -7.97
C TYR A 40 7.76 -0.31 -9.38
N GLN A 41 6.89 -0.21 -10.38
CA GLN A 41 7.27 0.05 -11.76
C GLN A 41 8.06 1.35 -11.93
N ILE A 42 7.62 2.44 -11.28
CA ILE A 42 8.32 3.73 -11.30
C ILE A 42 9.71 3.59 -10.66
N SER A 43 9.78 2.98 -9.48
CA SER A 43 11.04 2.77 -8.76
C SER A 43 12.03 1.94 -9.58
N THR A 44 11.56 0.85 -10.19
CA THR A 44 12.38 0.00 -11.06
C THR A 44 12.87 0.75 -12.29
N ALA A 45 12.03 1.57 -12.93
CA ALA A 45 12.46 2.38 -14.07
C ALA A 45 13.57 3.37 -13.68
N ILE A 46 13.41 4.09 -12.57
CA ILE A 46 14.42 5.03 -12.04
C ILE A 46 15.71 4.29 -11.67
N ALA A 47 15.62 3.15 -10.98
CA ALA A 47 16.78 2.36 -10.60
C ALA A 47 17.56 1.85 -11.83
N ASN A 48 16.85 1.45 -12.88
CA ASN A 48 17.48 1.03 -14.14
C ASN A 48 18.15 2.21 -14.87
N GLU A 49 17.57 3.40 -14.82
CA GLU A 49 18.17 4.62 -15.37
C GLU A 49 19.42 5.05 -14.58
N ALA A 50 19.38 4.99 -13.25
CA ALA A 50 20.49 5.38 -12.39
C ALA A 50 21.70 4.41 -12.46
N ASN A 51 21.47 3.15 -12.82
CA ASN A 51 22.52 2.14 -12.99
C ASN A 51 23.10 2.09 -14.41
N ARG A 52 22.74 3.04 -15.27
CA ARG A 52 23.16 3.11 -16.68
C ARG A 52 24.35 4.04 -16.86
#